data_AF-A0A5K1GUU9-F1
#
_entry.id   AF-A0A5K1GUU9-F1
#
_cell.length_a   1.000
_cell.length_b   1.000
_cell.length_c   1.000
_cell.angle_alpha   90.00
_cell.angle_beta   90.00
_cell.angle_gamma   90.00
#
_symmetry.space_group_name_H-M   'P 1'
#
loop_
_entity.id
_entity.type
_entity.pdbx_description
1 polymer ?
#
loop_
_entity_poly.entity_id
_entity_poly.type
_entity_poly.pdbx_seq_one_letter_code
_entity_poly.pdbx_strand_id
1 'polypeptide(L)'
;PMENHTEDRGLNEFFMREGIPLWLAASGYAAFAVVAIILIPFMFPEMKWYYVAIAYIFAPALGFCNAYGAGLTDMNMAYNYGKVSLFVLAAWAGKDGGGVMAGLVGCGLIKSIVSISADLMQDFKTAHLTVTSPRSMVISQAIGTAMGCVVAPLTFWLFYKAFDVGNPDGEFKAPYALIYRNMAILGVEGFSALPQHCLQLCYGFFSFAMLLNLARDLLPEGAGKYIPLPMAMAVPFLVGAYFAIDMCIGSLIKFVWGRISKKKATVMVPAVASGLICGEGLWILPSSILALAKVKPPLCMRFSSG
;
A
#
# COMPACT_ATOMS: atom_id res chain seq x y z
N PRO A 1 -23.51 -24.27 14.84
CA PRO A 1 -23.52 -22.90 15.43
C PRO A 1 -22.86 -22.84 16.81
N MET A 2 -23.22 -23.73 17.75
CA MET A 2 -22.66 -23.76 19.10
C MET A 2 -21.19 -24.26 19.14
N GLU A 3 -20.83 -25.16 18.23
CA GLU A 3 -19.47 -25.71 18.08
C GLU A 3 -18.45 -24.65 17.60
N ASN A 4 -18.78 -23.89 16.53
CA ASN A 4 -17.99 -22.72 16.09
C ASN A 4 -17.79 -21.69 17.20
N HIS A 5 -18.81 -21.41 18.02
CA HIS A 5 -18.69 -20.45 19.12
C HIS A 5 -17.73 -20.92 20.22
N THR A 6 -17.57 -22.23 20.39
CA THR A 6 -16.68 -22.80 21.42
C THR A 6 -15.24 -22.84 20.91
N GLU A 7 -15.04 -23.19 19.63
CA GLU A 7 -13.74 -23.10 18.96
C GLU A 7 -13.23 -21.65 18.89
N ASP A 8 -14.09 -20.70 18.46
CA ASP A 8 -13.76 -19.27 18.43
C ASP A 8 -13.38 -18.74 19.82
N ARG A 9 -14.03 -19.24 20.87
CA ARG A 9 -13.73 -18.83 22.25
C ARG A 9 -12.38 -19.35 22.73
N GLY A 10 -12.04 -20.60 22.41
CA GLY A 10 -10.74 -21.18 22.72
C GLY A 10 -9.59 -20.51 21.96
N LEU A 11 -9.80 -20.21 20.67
CA LEU A 11 -8.86 -19.45 19.84
C LEU A 11 -8.57 -18.06 20.41
N ASN A 12 -9.63 -17.33 20.79
CA ASN A 12 -9.51 -16.00 21.39
C ASN A 12 -8.77 -16.06 22.74
N GLU A 13 -9.08 -17.04 23.58
CA GLU A 13 -8.44 -17.18 24.90
C GLU A 13 -6.93 -17.48 24.77
N PHE A 14 -6.55 -18.36 23.84
CA PHE A 14 -5.15 -18.63 23.51
C PHE A 14 -4.44 -17.37 23.00
N PHE A 15 -5.03 -16.67 22.03
CA PHE A 15 -4.45 -15.47 21.44
C PHE A 15 -4.25 -14.35 22.47
N MET A 16 -5.24 -14.13 23.34
CA MET A 16 -5.16 -13.10 24.39
C MET A 16 -4.14 -13.45 25.47
N ARG A 17 -4.02 -14.73 25.85
CA ARG A 17 -3.03 -15.19 26.83
C ARG A 17 -1.60 -15.00 26.35
N GLU A 18 -1.36 -15.21 25.07
CA GLU A 18 -0.04 -15.03 24.46
C GLU A 18 0.17 -13.63 23.87
N GLY A 19 -0.81 -12.74 24.00
CA GLY A 19 -0.73 -11.35 23.57
C GLY A 19 0.50 -10.62 24.13
N ILE A 20 0.94 -9.62 23.38
CA ILE A 20 2.06 -8.75 23.79
C ILE A 20 1.51 -7.69 24.73
N PRO A 21 2.13 -7.50 25.92
CA PRO A 21 1.66 -6.49 26.86
C PRO A 21 1.80 -5.09 26.25
N LEU A 22 0.74 -4.28 26.38
CA LEU A 22 0.67 -2.95 25.77
C LEU A 22 1.82 -2.04 26.18
N TRP A 23 2.28 -2.13 27.44
CA TRP A 23 3.46 -1.42 27.94
C TRP A 23 4.71 -1.70 27.09
N LEU A 24 4.93 -2.96 26.70
CA LEU A 24 6.11 -3.34 25.92
C LEU A 24 6.01 -2.76 24.51
N ALA A 25 4.83 -2.86 23.88
CA ALA A 25 4.58 -2.26 22.58
C ALA A 25 4.74 -0.73 22.62
N ALA A 26 4.18 -0.06 23.62
CA ALA A 26 4.29 1.39 23.79
C ALA A 26 5.74 1.84 24.05
N SER A 27 6.48 1.11 24.88
CA SER A 27 7.90 1.39 25.14
C SER A 27 8.77 1.20 23.90
N GLY A 28 8.54 0.12 23.13
CA GLY A 28 9.23 -0.13 21.86
C GLY A 28 8.91 0.96 20.84
N TYR A 29 7.63 1.33 20.71
CA TYR A 29 7.20 2.42 19.84
C TYR A 29 7.89 3.74 20.20
N ALA A 30 7.89 4.11 21.49
CA ALA A 30 8.54 5.32 21.96
C ALA A 30 10.06 5.31 21.69
N ALA A 31 10.73 4.18 21.93
CA ALA A 31 12.15 4.03 21.67
C ALA A 31 12.48 4.20 20.18
N PHE A 32 11.76 3.51 19.27
CA PHE A 32 11.98 3.65 17.83
C PHE A 32 11.56 5.02 17.30
N ALA A 33 10.53 5.65 17.87
CA ALA A 33 10.15 7.02 17.54
C ALA A 33 11.28 8.00 17.87
N VAL A 34 11.91 7.89 19.05
CA VAL A 34 13.06 8.73 19.42
C VAL A 34 14.22 8.53 18.44
N VAL A 35 14.53 7.27 18.09
CA VAL A 35 15.57 6.96 17.11
C VAL A 35 15.26 7.61 15.75
N ALA A 36 14.01 7.51 15.28
CA ALA A 36 13.59 8.12 14.02
C ALA A 36 13.62 9.66 14.06
N ILE A 37 13.24 10.28 15.17
CA ILE A 37 13.29 11.74 15.37
C ILE A 37 14.73 12.26 15.28
N ILE A 38 15.72 11.46 15.65
CA ILE A 38 17.15 11.83 15.59
C ILE A 38 17.74 11.51 14.21
N LEU A 39 17.51 10.31 13.68
CA LEU A 39 18.17 9.84 12.46
C LEU A 39 17.58 10.44 11.18
N ILE A 40 16.26 10.64 11.10
CA ILE A 40 15.64 11.16 9.87
C ILE A 40 16.14 12.57 9.54
N PRO A 41 16.20 13.54 10.48
CA PRO A 41 16.76 14.86 10.19
C PRO A 41 18.26 14.84 9.86
N PHE A 42 19.00 13.83 10.35
CA PHE A 42 20.41 13.66 10.01
C PHE A 42 20.59 13.21 8.55
N MET A 43 19.70 12.36 8.06
CA MET A 43 19.69 11.91 6.66
C MET A 43 19.09 12.95 5.71
N PHE A 44 18.05 13.66 6.15
CA PHE A 44 17.29 14.62 5.37
C PHE A 44 17.12 15.93 6.18
N PRO A 45 18.05 16.89 6.05
CA PRO A 45 18.05 18.12 6.84
C PRO A 45 16.76 18.97 6.71
N GLU A 46 16.08 18.89 5.57
CA GLU A 46 14.80 19.56 5.31
C GLU A 46 13.68 19.01 6.21
N MET A 47 13.83 17.76 6.66
CA MET A 47 12.88 17.06 7.51
C MET A 47 13.24 17.27 8.98
N LYS A 48 12.87 18.44 9.51
CA LYS A 48 13.19 18.85 10.89
C LYS A 48 12.57 17.93 11.94
N TRP A 49 13.26 17.73 13.07
CA TRP A 49 12.85 16.81 14.14
C TRP A 49 11.37 16.93 14.57
N TYR A 50 10.82 18.15 14.58
CA TYR A 50 9.45 18.38 15.01
C TYR A 50 8.39 17.87 14.02
N TYR A 51 8.64 17.85 12.70
CA TYR A 51 7.67 17.19 11.82
C TYR A 51 7.69 15.67 11.99
N VAL A 52 8.85 15.08 12.32
CA VAL A 52 8.94 13.64 12.63
C VAL A 52 8.15 13.35 13.89
N ALA A 53 8.37 14.14 14.94
CA ALA A 53 7.68 13.97 16.22
C ALA A 53 6.15 14.04 16.05
N ILE A 54 5.65 15.03 15.31
CA ILE A 54 4.21 15.18 15.03
C ILE A 54 3.70 13.99 14.21
N ALA A 55 4.44 13.55 13.19
CA ALA A 55 4.06 12.37 12.41
C ALA A 55 3.91 11.13 13.29
N TYR A 56 4.83 10.88 14.23
CA TYR A 56 4.74 9.78 15.20
C TYR A 56 3.60 9.97 16.22
N ILE A 57 3.17 11.19 16.55
CA ILE A 57 1.99 11.38 17.41
C ILE A 57 0.70 10.94 16.69
N PHE A 58 0.56 11.26 15.40
CA PHE A 58 -0.64 10.92 14.63
C PHE A 58 -0.61 9.52 14.02
N ALA A 59 0.57 8.93 13.81
CA ALA A 59 0.72 7.66 13.11
C ALA A 59 -0.05 6.48 13.72
N PRO A 60 -0.16 6.31 15.06
CA PRO A 60 -0.95 5.20 15.63
C PRO A 60 -2.43 5.30 15.32
N ALA A 61 -3.00 6.50 15.33
CA ALA A 61 -4.40 6.72 14.97
C ALA A 61 -4.65 6.40 13.49
N LEU A 62 -3.77 6.88 12.59
CA LEU A 62 -3.87 6.58 11.15
C LEU A 62 -3.65 5.09 10.86
N GLY A 63 -2.69 4.47 11.55
CA GLY A 63 -2.39 3.04 11.45
C GLY A 63 -3.57 2.19 11.91
N PHE A 64 -4.22 2.55 13.02
CA PHE A 64 -5.43 1.89 13.49
C PHE A 64 -6.58 2.00 12.48
N CYS A 65 -6.88 3.21 12.00
CA CYS A 65 -7.94 3.42 11.00
C CYS A 65 -7.70 2.61 9.72
N ASN A 66 -6.45 2.56 9.25
CA ASN A 66 -6.10 1.79 8.06
C ASN A 66 -6.14 0.28 8.31
N ALA A 67 -5.64 -0.20 9.44
CA ALA A 67 -5.68 -1.62 9.79
C ALA A 67 -7.13 -2.11 9.94
N TYR A 68 -7.98 -1.32 10.59
CA TYR A 68 -9.41 -1.61 10.69
C TYR A 68 -10.09 -1.61 9.31
N GLY A 69 -9.82 -0.59 8.49
CA GLY A 69 -10.33 -0.51 7.11
C GLY A 69 -9.90 -1.71 6.28
N ALA A 70 -8.60 -2.04 6.29
CA ALA A 70 -8.05 -3.20 5.62
C ALA A 70 -8.66 -4.51 6.13
N GLY A 71 -8.93 -4.63 7.43
CA GLY A 71 -9.62 -5.78 8.01
C GLY A 71 -11.03 -6.00 7.46
N LEU A 72 -11.74 -4.91 7.12
CA LEU A 72 -13.10 -4.96 6.57
C LEU A 72 -13.14 -5.08 5.04
N THR A 73 -12.23 -4.42 4.34
CA THR A 73 -12.26 -4.31 2.87
C THR A 73 -11.18 -5.12 2.15
N ASP A 74 -10.29 -5.75 2.90
CA ASP A 74 -9.08 -6.44 2.40
C ASP A 74 -8.20 -5.53 1.53
N MET A 75 -8.18 -4.23 1.84
CA MET A 75 -7.49 -3.23 1.03
C MET A 75 -6.69 -2.26 1.89
N ASN A 76 -5.37 -2.23 1.68
CA ASN A 76 -4.45 -1.36 2.40
C ASN A 76 -4.34 0.03 1.72
N MET A 77 -4.77 1.08 2.41
CA MET A 77 -4.82 2.46 1.90
C MET A 77 -3.64 3.34 2.34
N ALA A 78 -2.54 2.75 2.81
CA ALA A 78 -1.36 3.47 3.30
C ALA A 78 -0.83 4.54 2.34
N TYR A 79 -0.89 4.29 1.02
CA TYR A 79 -0.50 5.27 0.00
C TYR A 79 -1.34 6.55 0.02
N ASN A 80 -2.64 6.45 0.35
CA ASN A 80 -3.52 7.62 0.44
C ASN A 80 -3.22 8.45 1.68
N TYR A 81 -3.03 7.80 2.83
CA TYR A 81 -2.59 8.46 4.07
C TYR A 81 -1.21 9.13 3.88
N GLY A 82 -0.28 8.45 3.21
CA GLY A 82 1.02 9.01 2.82
C GLY A 82 0.86 10.28 2.00
N LYS A 83 0.02 10.28 0.96
CA LYS A 83 -0.25 11.49 0.14
C LYS A 83 -0.86 12.64 0.94
N VAL A 84 -1.73 12.37 1.91
CA VAL A 84 -2.25 13.43 2.80
C VAL A 84 -1.10 14.05 3.60
N SER A 85 -0.25 13.22 4.22
CA SER A 85 0.92 13.73 4.96
C SER A 85 1.91 14.47 4.05
N LEU A 86 2.06 14.03 2.79
CA LEU A 86 2.86 14.70 1.78
C LEU A 86 2.39 16.13 1.57
N PHE A 87 1.11 16.35 1.30
CA PHE A 87 0.57 17.69 1.07
C PHE A 87 0.69 18.57 2.31
N VAL A 88 0.37 18.04 3.50
CA VAL A 88 0.46 18.79 4.77
C VAL A 88 1.89 19.23 5.05
N LEU A 89 2.86 18.31 4.97
CA LEU A 89 4.26 18.59 5.29
C LEU A 89 4.95 19.41 4.20
N ALA A 90 4.62 19.19 2.93
CA ALA A 90 5.13 20.01 1.84
C ALA A 90 4.65 21.46 1.95
N ALA A 91 3.34 21.66 2.19
CA ALA A 91 2.77 22.99 2.39
C ALA A 91 3.37 23.68 3.63
N TRP A 92 3.53 22.94 4.72
CA TRP A 92 4.01 23.51 5.98
C TRP A 92 5.49 23.89 5.93
N ALA A 93 6.34 23.05 5.34
CA ALA A 93 7.76 23.37 5.18
C ALA A 93 8.00 24.48 4.14
N GLY A 94 7.07 24.68 3.20
CA GLY A 94 7.13 25.75 2.22
C GLY A 94 8.30 25.63 1.24
N LYS A 95 8.44 26.63 0.35
CA LYS A 95 9.46 26.60 -0.71
C LYS A 95 10.87 26.78 -0.15
N ASP A 96 11.04 27.72 0.77
CA ASP A 96 12.33 28.07 1.36
C ASP A 96 12.83 27.04 2.38
N GLY A 97 11.93 26.24 2.95
CA GLY A 97 12.24 25.19 3.92
C GLY A 97 12.45 23.80 3.32
N GLY A 98 12.57 23.67 1.99
CA GLY A 98 12.76 22.38 1.32
C GLY A 98 11.52 21.48 1.33
N GLY A 99 10.32 22.08 1.22
CA GLY A 99 9.05 21.37 1.41
C GLY A 99 8.80 20.19 0.47
N VAL A 100 9.39 20.19 -0.72
CA VAL A 100 9.34 19.01 -1.60
C VAL A 100 9.98 17.80 -0.93
N MET A 101 11.17 17.95 -0.36
CA MET A 101 11.89 16.87 0.32
C MET A 101 11.21 16.49 1.64
N ALA A 102 10.83 17.48 2.46
CA ALA A 102 10.12 17.23 3.72
C ALA A 102 8.79 16.49 3.49
N GLY A 103 8.03 16.89 2.46
CA GLY A 103 6.79 16.22 2.07
C GLY A 103 7.01 14.79 1.59
N LEU A 104 8.03 14.53 0.75
CA LEU A 104 8.34 13.18 0.27
C LEU A 104 8.80 12.25 1.38
N VAL A 105 9.70 12.72 2.27
CA VAL A 105 10.19 11.92 3.40
C VAL A 105 9.07 11.66 4.39
N GLY A 106 8.28 12.68 4.73
CA GLY A 106 7.12 12.55 5.61
C GLY A 106 6.04 11.61 5.04
N CYS A 107 5.79 11.68 3.74
CA CYS A 107 4.96 10.72 3.01
C CYS A 107 5.43 9.28 3.21
N GLY A 108 6.73 9.04 2.98
CA GLY A 108 7.35 7.74 3.17
C GLY A 108 7.20 7.24 4.60
N LEU A 109 7.40 8.12 5.58
CA LEU A 109 7.27 7.80 7.01
C LEU A 109 5.86 7.34 7.38
N ILE A 110 4.84 8.18 7.10
CA ILE A 110 3.44 7.85 7.41
C ILE A 110 2.98 6.63 6.63
N LYS A 111 3.27 6.57 5.33
CA LYS A 111 2.95 5.40 4.49
C LYS A 111 3.51 4.13 5.11
N SER A 112 4.77 4.12 5.54
CA SER A 112 5.42 2.91 6.07
C SER A 112 4.74 2.45 7.36
N ILE A 113 4.51 3.35 8.31
CA ILE A 113 3.86 3.00 9.60
C ILE A 113 2.43 2.49 9.37
N VAL A 114 1.68 3.18 8.52
CA VAL A 114 0.28 2.85 8.23
C VAL A 114 0.16 1.54 7.44
N SER A 115 1.10 1.24 6.54
CA SER A 115 1.15 -0.03 5.80
C SER A 115 1.44 -1.19 6.74
N ILE A 116 2.53 -1.09 7.51
CA ILE A 116 2.96 -2.14 8.44
C ILE A 116 1.86 -2.44 9.46
N SER A 117 1.10 -1.43 9.90
CA SER A 117 -0.02 -1.63 10.82
C SER A 117 -1.12 -2.54 10.23
N ALA A 118 -1.44 -2.37 8.95
CA ALA A 118 -2.44 -3.21 8.26
C ALA A 118 -1.89 -4.61 7.96
N ASP A 119 -0.65 -4.70 7.50
CA ASP A 119 0.00 -5.96 7.19
C ASP A 119 0.14 -6.82 8.47
N LEU A 120 0.58 -6.21 9.59
CA LEU A 120 0.69 -6.88 10.88
C LEU A 120 -0.67 -7.35 11.43
N MET A 121 -1.75 -6.60 11.17
CA MET A 121 -3.11 -7.03 11.53
C MET A 121 -3.51 -8.29 10.75
N GLN A 122 -3.20 -8.36 9.46
CA GLN A 122 -3.44 -9.57 8.65
C GLN A 122 -2.58 -10.75 9.09
N ASP A 123 -1.32 -10.50 9.46
CA ASP A 123 -0.44 -11.54 10.01
C ASP A 123 -0.98 -12.09 11.33
N PHE A 124 -1.41 -11.22 12.24
CA PHE A 124 -2.02 -11.66 13.50
C PHE A 124 -3.34 -12.40 13.30
N LYS A 125 -4.16 -12.00 12.32
CA LYS A 125 -5.36 -12.75 11.94
C LYS A 125 -4.99 -14.14 11.44
N THR A 126 -3.95 -14.26 10.64
CA THR A 126 -3.44 -15.56 10.16
C THR A 126 -2.88 -16.39 11.31
N ALA A 127 -2.15 -15.77 12.24
CA ALA A 127 -1.65 -16.42 13.45
C ALA A 127 -2.81 -16.97 14.30
N HIS A 128 -3.86 -16.18 14.51
CA HIS A 128 -5.07 -16.59 15.20
C HIS A 128 -5.71 -17.81 14.52
N LEU A 129 -5.93 -17.76 13.20
CA LEU A 129 -6.55 -18.87 12.45
C LEU A 129 -5.70 -20.14 12.38
N THR A 130 -4.38 -20.03 12.50
CA THR A 130 -3.44 -21.16 12.46
C THR A 130 -3.03 -21.65 13.86
N VAL A 131 -3.58 -21.07 14.92
CA VAL A 131 -3.18 -21.34 16.32
C VAL A 131 -1.67 -21.11 16.55
N THR A 132 -1.10 -20.17 15.80
CA THR A 132 0.31 -19.77 15.94
C THR A 132 0.43 -18.72 17.04
N SER A 133 1.46 -18.83 17.87
CA SER A 133 1.73 -17.87 18.94
C SER A 133 1.95 -16.44 18.40
N PRO A 134 1.23 -15.41 18.90
CA PRO A 134 1.45 -14.01 18.51
C PRO A 134 2.88 -13.51 18.79
N ARG A 135 3.52 -14.04 19.84
CA ARG A 135 4.92 -13.72 20.18
C ARG A 135 5.89 -14.24 19.14
N SER A 136 5.74 -15.49 18.70
CA SER A 136 6.58 -16.01 17.61
C SER A 136 6.34 -15.23 16.33
N MET A 137 5.10 -14.83 16.03
CA MET A 137 4.81 -14.00 14.86
C MET A 137 5.58 -12.68 14.89
N VAL A 138 5.59 -11.96 16.02
CA VAL A 138 6.36 -10.70 16.14
C VAL A 138 7.86 -10.91 16.06
N ILE A 139 8.40 -12.00 16.64
CA ILE A 139 9.82 -12.33 16.52
C ILE A 139 10.17 -12.63 15.05
N SER A 140 9.34 -13.40 14.34
CA SER A 140 9.52 -13.67 12.92
C SER A 140 9.47 -12.39 12.08
N GLN A 141 8.54 -11.48 12.38
CA GLN A 141 8.46 -10.16 11.73
C GLN A 141 9.69 -9.30 12.01
N ALA A 142 10.22 -9.32 13.23
CA ALA A 142 11.44 -8.61 13.58
C ALA A 142 12.66 -9.15 12.82
N ILE A 143 12.80 -10.49 12.72
CA ILE A 143 13.86 -11.13 11.94
C ILE A 143 13.71 -10.79 10.45
N GLY A 144 12.50 -10.93 9.91
CA GLY A 144 12.20 -10.59 8.51
C GLY A 144 12.50 -9.12 8.18
N THR A 145 12.13 -8.21 9.09
CA THR A 145 12.44 -6.78 8.97
C THR A 145 13.95 -6.52 9.01
N ALA A 146 14.69 -7.17 9.92
CA ALA A 146 16.14 -7.04 10.01
C ALA A 146 16.84 -7.54 8.73
N MET A 147 16.41 -8.68 8.20
CA MET A 147 16.89 -9.18 6.90
C MET A 147 16.53 -8.22 5.77
N GLY A 148 15.30 -7.69 5.75
CA GLY A 148 14.83 -6.72 4.77
C GLY A 148 15.63 -5.42 4.78
N CYS A 149 16.05 -4.93 5.95
CA CYS A 149 16.90 -3.74 6.09
C CYS A 149 18.28 -3.91 5.42
N VAL A 150 18.75 -5.14 5.24
CA VAL A 150 20.02 -5.45 4.56
C VAL A 150 19.78 -5.78 3.09
N VAL A 151 18.87 -6.72 2.81
CA VAL A 151 18.64 -7.24 1.47
C VAL A 151 18.02 -6.17 0.56
N ALA A 152 17.00 -5.43 1.01
CA ALA A 152 16.29 -4.50 0.14
C ALA A 152 17.18 -3.34 -0.36
N PRO A 153 17.97 -2.65 0.48
CA PRO A 153 18.88 -1.62 -0.01
C PRO A 153 20.00 -2.17 -0.91
N LEU A 154 20.53 -3.36 -0.61
CA LEU A 154 21.57 -3.99 -1.45
C LEU A 154 21.02 -4.35 -2.84
N THR A 155 19.82 -4.95 -2.89
CA THR A 155 19.15 -5.24 -4.16
C THR A 155 18.83 -3.96 -4.93
N PHE A 156 18.28 -2.94 -4.26
CA PHE A 156 18.03 -1.64 -4.90
C PHE A 156 19.32 -1.04 -5.46
N TRP A 157 20.42 -1.05 -4.69
CA TRP A 157 21.69 -0.49 -5.12
C TRP A 157 22.30 -1.25 -6.30
N LEU A 158 22.18 -2.59 -6.31
CA LEU A 158 22.56 -3.41 -7.46
C LEU A 158 21.82 -2.99 -8.73
N PHE A 159 20.48 -2.87 -8.66
CA PHE A 159 19.67 -2.43 -9.80
C PHE A 159 20.01 -1.00 -10.22
N TYR A 160 20.19 -0.10 -9.25
CA TYR A 160 20.53 1.30 -9.50
C TYR A 160 21.90 1.48 -10.15
N LYS A 161 22.85 0.56 -9.90
CA LYS A 161 24.18 0.57 -10.55
C LYS A 161 24.21 -0.17 -11.88
N ALA A 162 23.43 -1.25 -12.01
CA ALA A 162 23.42 -2.09 -13.21
C ALA A 162 22.59 -1.49 -14.34
N PHE A 163 21.52 -0.76 -14.02
CA PHE A 163 20.59 -0.18 -14.97
C PHE A 163 20.45 1.33 -14.77
N ASP A 164 20.09 2.03 -15.84
CA ASP A 164 19.84 3.47 -15.82
C ASP A 164 18.43 3.77 -15.28
N VAL A 165 18.24 3.48 -13.98
CA VAL A 165 16.96 3.61 -13.29
C VAL A 165 16.57 5.07 -13.20
N GLY A 166 15.40 5.40 -13.78
CA GLY A 166 14.86 6.75 -13.82
C GLY A 166 15.03 7.47 -15.15
N ASN A 167 15.76 6.90 -16.11
CA ASN A 167 15.84 7.46 -17.45
C ASN A 167 14.46 7.38 -18.15
N PRO A 168 13.88 8.51 -18.62
CA PRO A 168 12.59 8.53 -19.31
C PRO A 168 12.56 7.70 -20.61
N ASP A 169 13.71 7.52 -21.25
CA ASP A 169 13.88 6.79 -22.50
C ASP A 169 14.42 5.37 -22.28
N GLY A 170 14.75 5.03 -21.03
CA GLY A 170 15.22 3.71 -20.64
C GLY A 170 14.10 2.70 -20.37
N GLU A 171 14.49 1.47 -20.12
CA GLU A 171 13.58 0.36 -19.76
C GLU A 171 13.05 0.53 -18.32
N PHE A 172 13.92 0.93 -17.39
CA PHE A 172 13.58 1.10 -15.96
C PHE A 172 13.17 2.54 -15.63
N LYS A 173 12.06 2.99 -16.21
CA LYS A 173 11.49 4.31 -15.92
C LYS A 173 11.03 4.38 -14.45
N ALA A 174 11.11 5.54 -13.83
CA ALA A 174 10.62 5.79 -12.47
C ALA A 174 9.34 6.66 -12.46
N PRO A 175 8.23 6.21 -13.06
CA PRO A 175 7.03 7.05 -13.24
C PRO A 175 6.44 7.50 -11.90
N TYR A 176 6.45 6.63 -10.89
CA TYR A 176 5.98 6.99 -9.55
C TYR A 176 6.83 8.09 -8.91
N ALA A 177 8.15 8.09 -9.09
CA ALA A 177 9.00 9.14 -8.53
C ALA A 177 8.61 10.52 -9.09
N LEU A 178 8.34 10.60 -10.40
CA LEU A 178 7.85 11.83 -11.04
C LEU A 178 6.48 12.26 -10.50
N ILE A 179 5.55 11.32 -10.36
CA ILE A 179 4.21 11.60 -9.82
C ILE A 179 4.31 12.17 -8.38
N TYR A 180 5.04 11.50 -7.49
CA TYR A 180 5.17 11.94 -6.09
C TYR A 180 5.94 13.25 -5.98
N ARG A 181 6.98 13.47 -6.80
CA ARG A 181 7.68 14.76 -6.87
C ARG A 181 6.75 15.89 -7.29
N ASN A 182 5.94 15.68 -8.33
CA ASN A 182 4.99 16.69 -8.80
C ASN A 182 3.88 16.95 -7.76
N MET A 183 3.40 15.92 -7.05
CA MET A 183 2.50 16.10 -5.92
C MET A 183 3.14 16.94 -4.80
N ALA A 184 4.42 16.72 -4.51
CA ALA A 184 5.12 17.47 -3.48
C ALA A 184 5.34 18.94 -3.89
N ILE A 185 5.66 19.20 -5.16
CA ILE A 185 5.71 20.55 -5.72
C ILE A 185 4.34 21.23 -5.61
N LEU A 186 3.26 20.54 -5.98
CA LEU A 186 1.88 21.04 -5.81
C LEU A 186 1.54 21.33 -4.34
N GLY A 187 2.05 20.51 -3.40
CA GLY A 187 1.90 20.76 -1.97
C GLY A 187 2.59 22.05 -1.52
N VAL A 188 3.77 22.36 -2.08
CA VAL A 188 4.52 23.59 -1.78
C VAL A 188 3.89 24.82 -2.43
N GLU A 189 3.53 24.73 -3.72
CA GLU A 189 2.99 25.86 -4.50
C GLU A 189 1.50 26.11 -4.23
N GLY A 190 0.82 25.14 -3.62
CA GLY A 190 -0.58 25.23 -3.24
C GLY A 190 -1.54 25.11 -4.42
N PHE A 191 -2.82 25.39 -4.15
CA PHE A 191 -3.89 25.22 -5.12
C PHE A 191 -3.78 26.10 -6.37
N SER A 192 -2.97 27.16 -6.31
CA SER A 192 -2.72 28.07 -7.45
C SER A 192 -1.87 27.43 -8.56
N ALA A 193 -1.14 26.36 -8.27
CA ALA A 193 -0.36 25.61 -9.26
C ALA A 193 -1.19 24.56 -10.01
N LEU A 194 -2.45 24.33 -9.62
CA LEU A 194 -3.32 23.39 -10.31
C LEU A 194 -3.81 23.96 -11.64
N PRO A 195 -3.92 23.13 -12.69
CA PRO A 195 -4.54 23.54 -13.96
C PRO A 195 -5.96 24.10 -13.75
N GLN A 196 -6.36 25.02 -14.64
CA GLN A 196 -7.72 25.56 -14.63
C GLN A 196 -8.75 24.43 -14.65
N HIS A 197 -9.81 24.56 -13.85
CA HIS A 197 -10.88 23.57 -13.63
C HIS A 197 -10.49 22.27 -12.90
N CYS A 198 -9.23 22.03 -12.54
CA CYS A 198 -8.83 20.80 -11.85
C CYS A 198 -9.56 20.59 -10.52
N LEU A 199 -9.70 21.64 -9.71
CA LEU A 199 -10.47 21.58 -8.46
C LEU A 199 -11.96 21.34 -8.69
N GLN A 200 -12.54 21.93 -9.74
CA GLN A 200 -13.94 21.70 -10.10
C GLN A 200 -14.19 20.24 -10.48
N LEU A 201 -13.27 19.64 -11.24
CA LEU A 201 -13.31 18.22 -11.57
C LEU A 201 -13.10 17.35 -10.32
N CYS A 202 -12.19 17.72 -9.41
CA CYS A 202 -12.00 17.00 -8.14
C CYS A 202 -13.28 16.99 -7.31
N TYR A 203 -13.93 18.14 -7.13
CA TYR A 203 -15.22 18.22 -6.43
C TYR A 203 -16.32 17.46 -7.18
N GLY A 204 -16.34 17.52 -8.52
CA GLY A 204 -17.25 16.75 -9.36
C GLY A 204 -17.11 15.24 -9.14
N PHE A 205 -15.91 14.69 -9.29
CA PHE A 205 -15.66 13.26 -9.08
C PHE A 205 -15.83 12.84 -7.62
N PHE A 206 -15.47 13.69 -6.66
CA PHE A 206 -15.72 13.43 -5.24
C PHE A 206 -17.22 13.34 -4.95
N SER A 207 -18.00 14.31 -5.43
CA SER A 207 -19.46 14.29 -5.27
C SER A 207 -20.09 13.07 -5.98
N PHE A 208 -19.64 12.73 -7.18
CA PHE A 208 -20.07 11.54 -7.90
C PHE A 208 -19.75 10.26 -7.11
N ALA A 209 -18.52 10.12 -6.60
CA ALA A 209 -18.12 8.97 -5.80
C ALA A 209 -18.91 8.88 -4.49
N MET A 210 -19.14 10.00 -3.82
CA MET A 210 -19.95 10.07 -2.59
C MET A 210 -21.39 9.65 -2.87
N LEU A 211 -22.01 10.19 -3.93
CA LEU A 211 -23.38 9.85 -4.33
C LEU A 211 -23.52 8.38 -4.73
N LEU A 212 -22.55 7.82 -5.46
CA LEU A 212 -22.56 6.39 -5.82
C LEU A 212 -22.45 5.48 -4.60
N ASN A 213 -21.55 5.79 -3.66
CA ASN A 213 -21.42 5.00 -2.43
C ASN A 213 -22.69 5.14 -1.57
N LEU A 214 -23.23 6.35 -1.42
CA LEU A 214 -24.46 6.56 -0.67
C LEU A 214 -25.66 5.84 -1.32
N ALA A 215 -25.77 5.89 -2.65
CA ALA A 215 -26.78 5.14 -3.38
C ALA A 215 -26.61 3.64 -3.13
N ARG A 216 -25.39 3.12 -3.20
CA ARG A 216 -25.12 1.71 -2.89
C ARG A 216 -25.56 1.31 -1.48
N ASP A 217 -25.33 2.16 -0.48
CA ASP A 217 -25.67 1.87 0.91
C ASP A 217 -27.18 1.99 1.19
N LEU A 218 -27.90 2.82 0.44
CA LEU A 218 -29.35 3.02 0.58
C LEU A 218 -30.20 2.06 -0.26
N LEU A 219 -29.66 1.53 -1.36
CA LEU A 219 -30.40 0.61 -2.23
C LEU A 219 -30.43 -0.83 -1.65
N PRO A 220 -31.54 -1.57 -1.81
CA PRO A 220 -31.63 -2.96 -1.38
C PRO A 220 -30.59 -3.86 -2.07
N GLU A 221 -30.15 -4.93 -1.39
CA GLU A 221 -28.99 -5.78 -1.76
C GLU A 221 -28.97 -6.25 -3.23
N GLY A 222 -30.14 -6.41 -3.86
CA GLY A 222 -30.26 -6.79 -5.26
C GLY A 222 -29.75 -5.74 -6.24
N ALA A 223 -30.07 -4.46 -6.01
CA ALA A 223 -29.71 -3.35 -6.91
C ALA A 223 -28.33 -2.77 -6.58
N GLY A 224 -27.95 -2.74 -5.31
CA GLY A 224 -26.64 -2.26 -4.85
C GLY A 224 -25.45 -3.05 -5.44
N LYS A 225 -25.67 -4.32 -5.82
CA LYS A 225 -24.65 -5.19 -6.44
C LYS A 225 -24.18 -4.71 -7.83
N TYR A 226 -24.98 -3.92 -8.53
CA TYR A 226 -24.67 -3.44 -9.89
C TYR A 226 -24.02 -2.06 -9.88
N ILE A 227 -23.93 -1.39 -8.73
CA ILE A 227 -23.34 -0.06 -8.62
C ILE A 227 -21.82 -0.20 -8.62
N PRO A 228 -21.11 0.47 -9.55
CA PRO A 228 -19.67 0.38 -9.64
C PRO A 228 -19.02 1.04 -8.42
N LEU A 229 -17.91 0.45 -7.97
CA LEU A 229 -17.10 0.95 -6.86
C LEU A 229 -16.15 2.05 -7.37
N PRO A 230 -16.34 3.33 -6.98
CA PRO A 230 -15.51 4.42 -7.49
C PRO A 230 -14.01 4.22 -7.21
N MET A 231 -13.69 3.66 -6.04
CA MET A 231 -12.30 3.33 -5.69
C MET A 231 -11.67 2.32 -6.66
N ALA A 232 -12.40 1.25 -7.00
CA ALA A 232 -11.92 0.24 -7.95
C ALA A 232 -11.76 0.82 -9.38
N MET A 233 -12.64 1.74 -9.77
CA MET A 233 -12.54 2.44 -11.06
C MET A 233 -11.32 3.36 -11.14
N ALA A 234 -10.88 3.94 -10.02
CA ALA A 234 -9.76 4.87 -9.99
C ALA A 234 -8.38 4.19 -10.10
N VAL A 235 -8.23 2.95 -9.66
CA VAL A 235 -6.92 2.25 -9.60
C VAL A 235 -6.25 2.13 -10.98
N PRO A 236 -6.93 1.71 -12.08
CA PRO A 236 -6.29 1.63 -13.40
C PRO A 236 -5.81 2.97 -13.95
N PHE A 237 -6.46 4.08 -13.61
CA PHE A 237 -6.00 5.42 -14.03
C PHE A 237 -4.66 5.81 -13.39
N LEU A 238 -4.31 5.21 -12.25
CA LEU A 238 -3.05 5.45 -11.55
C LEU A 238 -1.95 4.45 -11.92
N VAL A 239 -2.32 3.17 -12.09
CA VAL A 239 -1.38 2.07 -12.26
C VAL A 239 -1.08 1.78 -13.74
N GLY A 240 -2.08 1.98 -14.61
CA GLY A 240 -2.00 1.71 -16.04
C GLY A 240 -3.16 0.85 -16.54
N ALA A 241 -3.41 0.91 -17.86
CA ALA A 241 -4.51 0.19 -18.49
C ALA A 241 -4.41 -1.35 -18.38
N TYR A 242 -3.18 -1.89 -18.26
CA TYR A 242 -2.96 -3.33 -18.07
C TYR A 242 -3.71 -3.87 -16.84
N PHE A 243 -3.70 -3.11 -15.73
CA PHE A 243 -4.37 -3.49 -14.50
C PHE A 243 -5.89 -3.63 -14.68
N ALA A 244 -6.52 -2.79 -15.51
CA ALA A 244 -7.93 -2.94 -15.84
C ALA A 244 -8.21 -4.22 -16.64
N ILE A 245 -7.32 -4.57 -17.58
CA ILE A 245 -7.45 -5.79 -18.39
C ILE A 245 -7.35 -7.02 -17.48
N ASP A 246 -6.36 -7.05 -16.59
CA ASP A 246 -6.15 -8.16 -15.65
C ASP A 246 -7.34 -8.33 -14.70
N MET A 247 -7.87 -7.23 -14.15
CA MET A 247 -9.08 -7.27 -13.31
C MET A 247 -10.31 -7.77 -14.08
N CYS A 248 -10.47 -7.37 -15.35
CA CYS A 248 -11.56 -7.84 -16.20
C CYS A 248 -11.47 -9.35 -16.45
N ILE A 249 -10.28 -9.85 -16.81
CA ILE A 249 -10.04 -11.28 -17.04
C ILE A 249 -10.28 -12.07 -15.74
N GLY A 250 -9.70 -11.63 -14.61
CA GLY A 250 -9.90 -12.28 -13.32
C GLY A 250 -11.37 -12.31 -12.89
N SER A 251 -12.11 -11.22 -13.13
CA SER A 251 -13.55 -11.13 -12.86
C SER A 251 -14.37 -12.07 -13.76
N LEU A 252 -14.01 -12.20 -15.04
CA LEU A 252 -14.65 -13.13 -15.97
C LEU A 252 -14.42 -14.59 -15.53
N ILE A 253 -13.20 -14.95 -15.16
CA ILE A 253 -12.87 -16.30 -14.65
C ILE A 253 -13.71 -16.60 -13.40
N LYS A 254 -13.75 -15.67 -12.45
CA LYS A 254 -14.58 -15.79 -11.24
C LYS A 254 -16.07 -15.95 -11.59
N PHE A 255 -16.58 -15.19 -12.56
CA PHE A 255 -17.97 -15.24 -12.98
C PHE A 255 -18.32 -16.60 -13.59
N VAL A 256 -17.51 -17.10 -14.53
CA VAL A 256 -17.70 -18.42 -15.16
C VAL A 256 -17.61 -19.53 -14.11
N TRP A 257 -16.61 -19.49 -13.22
CA TRP A 257 -16.46 -20.49 -12.16
C TRP A 257 -17.64 -20.46 -11.17
N GLY A 258 -18.14 -19.27 -10.84
CA GLY A 258 -19.31 -19.09 -9.99
C GLY A 258 -20.61 -19.61 -10.61
N ARG A 259 -20.72 -19.60 -11.95
CA ARG A 259 -21.83 -20.21 -12.69
C ARG A 259 -21.77 -21.74 -12.67
N ILE A 260 -20.56 -22.33 -12.70
CA ILE A 260 -20.37 -23.79 -12.69
C ILE A 260 -20.51 -24.36 -11.27
N SER A 261 -19.85 -23.75 -10.27
CA SER A 261 -19.90 -24.25 -8.88
C SER A 261 -19.67 -23.14 -7.86
N LYS A 262 -20.76 -22.63 -7.27
CA LYS A 262 -20.72 -21.58 -6.23
C LYS A 262 -19.91 -21.97 -4.99
N LYS A 263 -20.06 -23.20 -4.51
CA LYS A 263 -19.34 -23.69 -3.30
C LYS A 263 -17.84 -23.79 -3.54
N LYS A 264 -17.41 -24.35 -4.68
CA LYS A 264 -15.97 -24.46 -5.02
C LYS A 264 -15.36 -23.08 -5.33
N ALA A 265 -16.08 -22.20 -6.02
CA ALA A 265 -15.60 -20.86 -6.35
C ALA A 265 -15.20 -20.05 -5.11
N THR A 266 -15.98 -20.13 -4.04
CA THR A 266 -15.77 -19.31 -2.83
C THR A 266 -14.43 -19.58 -2.16
N VAL A 267 -13.94 -20.83 -2.22
CA VAL A 267 -12.70 -21.24 -1.56
C VAL A 267 -11.51 -21.28 -2.54
N MET A 268 -11.74 -21.70 -3.79
CA MET A 268 -10.67 -21.89 -4.78
C MET A 268 -10.25 -20.60 -5.48
N VAL A 269 -11.15 -19.62 -5.65
CA VAL A 269 -10.81 -18.37 -6.36
C VAL A 269 -9.70 -17.59 -5.64
N PRO A 270 -9.74 -17.37 -4.30
CA PRO A 270 -8.63 -16.74 -3.59
C PRO A 270 -7.31 -17.51 -3.73
N ALA A 271 -7.37 -18.85 -3.65
CA ALA A 271 -6.18 -19.70 -3.79
C ALA A 271 -5.54 -19.57 -5.19
N VAL A 272 -6.34 -19.67 -6.26
CA VAL A 272 -5.83 -19.52 -7.63
C VAL A 272 -5.32 -18.10 -7.88
N ALA A 273 -6.03 -17.08 -7.41
CA ALA A 273 -5.59 -15.69 -7.54
C ALA A 273 -4.23 -15.47 -6.84
N SER A 274 -4.07 -15.97 -5.61
CA SER A 274 -2.79 -15.89 -4.89
C SER A 274 -1.66 -16.63 -5.63
N GLY A 275 -1.95 -17.78 -6.23
CA GLY A 275 -0.99 -18.54 -7.04
C GLY A 275 -0.56 -17.80 -8.31
N LEU A 276 -1.48 -17.10 -8.98
CA LEU A 276 -1.16 -16.27 -10.15
C LEU A 276 -0.29 -15.06 -9.78
N ILE A 277 -0.59 -14.38 -8.67
CA ILE A 277 0.23 -13.27 -8.14
C ILE A 277 1.63 -13.77 -7.77
N CYS A 278 1.72 -14.91 -7.07
CA CYS A 278 3.00 -15.53 -6.75
C CYS A 278 3.78 -15.95 -8.01
N GLY A 279 3.07 -16.46 -9.03
CA GLY A 279 3.65 -16.86 -10.31
C GLY A 279 4.27 -15.69 -11.07
N GLU A 280 3.60 -14.53 -11.08
CA GLU A 280 4.15 -13.28 -11.62
C GLU A 280 5.43 -12.89 -10.86
N GLY A 281 5.42 -12.94 -9.53
CA GLY A 281 6.59 -12.67 -8.70
C GLY A 281 7.77 -13.62 -9.00
N LEU A 282 7.50 -14.91 -9.22
CA LEU A 282 8.52 -15.88 -9.60
C LEU A 282 9.12 -15.60 -10.99
N TRP A 283 8.35 -15.04 -11.91
CA TRP A 283 8.82 -14.70 -13.27
C TRP A 283 9.82 -13.52 -13.28
N ILE A 284 9.78 -12.65 -12.28
CA ILE A 284 10.72 -11.53 -12.13
C ILE A 284 12.17 -12.02 -11.98
N LEU A 285 12.39 -13.18 -11.35
CA LEU A 285 13.73 -13.74 -11.15
C LEU A 285 14.40 -14.14 -12.47
N PRO A 286 13.79 -15.02 -13.30
CA PRO A 286 14.30 -15.33 -14.64
C PRO A 286 14.44 -14.09 -15.53
N SER A 287 13.46 -13.17 -15.52
CA SER A 287 13.55 -11.96 -16.35
C SER A 287 14.72 -11.06 -15.92
N SER A 288 14.97 -10.94 -14.61
CA SER A 288 16.12 -10.19 -14.08
C SER A 288 17.44 -10.85 -14.45
N ILE A 289 17.53 -12.18 -14.43
CA ILE A 289 18.72 -12.93 -14.86
C ILE A 289 18.97 -12.73 -16.37
N LEU A 290 17.92 -12.79 -17.20
CA LEU A 290 18.02 -12.54 -18.64
C LEU A 290 18.45 -11.10 -18.94
N ALA A 291 17.93 -10.13 -18.18
CA ALA A 291 18.33 -8.72 -18.28
C ALA A 291 19.80 -8.50 -17.87
N LEU A 292 20.24 -9.14 -16.77
CA LEU A 292 21.65 -9.13 -16.33
C LEU A 292 22.58 -9.76 -17.37
N ALA A 293 22.14 -10.84 -18.02
CA ALA A 293 22.86 -11.49 -19.11
C ALA A 293 22.83 -10.70 -20.44
N LYS A 294 22.18 -9.53 -20.47
CA LYS A 294 22.01 -8.67 -21.66
C LYS A 294 21.45 -9.43 -22.88
N VAL A 295 20.63 -10.45 -22.64
CA VAL A 295 20.01 -11.22 -23.71
C VAL A 295 19.04 -10.30 -24.44
N LYS A 296 19.32 -10.03 -25.72
CA LYS A 296 18.42 -9.21 -26.55
C LYS A 296 17.10 -9.96 -26.71
N PRO A 297 15.94 -9.32 -26.42
CA PRO A 297 14.66 -9.98 -26.62
C PRO A 297 14.52 -10.36 -28.11
N PRO A 298 14.06 -11.58 -28.42
CA PRO A 298 13.96 -12.06 -29.80
C PRO A 298 12.89 -11.31 -30.62
N LEU A 299 12.00 -10.57 -29.95
CA LEU A 299 10.93 -9.78 -30.56
C LEU A 299 10.89 -8.37 -29.94
N CYS A 300 11.28 -7.36 -30.72
CA CYS A 300 11.09 -5.96 -30.39
C CYS A 300 9.73 -5.51 -30.96
N MET A 301 8.66 -5.55 -30.16
CA MET A 301 7.37 -4.94 -30.54
C MET A 301 7.43 -3.43 -30.31
N ARG A 302 7.73 -2.68 -31.38
CA ARG A 302 7.50 -1.23 -31.40
C ARG A 302 6.03 -0.98 -31.71
N PHE A 303 5.28 -0.52 -30.71
CA PHE A 303 3.97 0.09 -30.95
C PHE A 303 4.23 1.49 -31.51
N SER A 304 4.07 1.64 -32.82
CA SER A 304 4.06 2.95 -33.47
C SER A 304 2.84 3.71 -32.94
N SER A 305 3.06 4.83 -32.24
CA SER A 305 2.00 5.81 -32.03
C SER A 305 1.70 6.41 -33.39
N GLY A 306 0.55 6.06 -33.97
CA GLY A 306 -0.09 6.89 -34.99
C GLY A 306 -0.63 8.16 -34.39
#